data_AF-A0A356IQ41-F1
#
_entry.id   AF-A0A356IQ41-F1
#
_cell.length_a   1.000
_cell.length_b   1.000
_cell.length_c   1.000
_cell.angle_alpha   90.00
_cell.angle_beta   90.00
_cell.angle_gamma   90.00
#
_symmetry.space_group_name_H-M   'P 1'
#
loop_
_entity.id
_entity.type
_entity.pdbx_description
1 polymer ?
#
loop_
_entity_poly.entity_id
_entity_poly.type
_entity_poly.pdbx_seq_one_letter_code
_entity_poly.pdbx_strand_id
1 'polypeptide(L)'
;ARRQLKATPQDRWIVIRVSGSGAARQRVFEYYNADMQLRVAHSESSDYDPSVRPWFTNATTDRVFKTDPYLFQHLQAPGQSYSMRLPQQNAVLAVDITLSSLASFLKAQSHNSGSEIYLFKPSGELISSNQTRSAMDSIPSAPPVELSDAQSQFIQSVGKLRISNELDWPPIDYAVSAEPQGYSVDLMRMIAQMTGLQIEFVNGYSWQQLVALFEQGELDILQPVFANDDNRRMGTLSDPFLRLPYAIATRPGQAPITRVSELNGKVVALPNSWSIIQILEQHYPAIQVLPVDTPIAALRAVLDGQAFATLDSAPVLHYTADHYYIDRLQFHENINARADKLPDQMHFLTSTRYPLLNGIINKALSSIDAYHTTQLQKKWFTTADAEAPSQPKTTVPYPELIAPVTGLTNHLHEVNLNGQPHFIYKAALNPEEPDSDLFAVVIGTAELMAPSIARVTYSVAITTLCLLILLPFIWLFAAPIVRPIKRLAIENNRIKNRRYDEVEFHDSSIIEIFELSRSIVDMAATIKQHEEAQKALMESLIQLIAQAIDEKSPYTAGHCARVPELALMLARAAEDCNTPPFDTFRFRNEDEYREFRIGAWLHDCGKITTPEHIVDKGTKLETIYNRI
;
A
#
# COMPACT_ATOMS: atom_id res chain seq x y z
N ALA A 1 26.81 -21.73 11.22
CA ALA A 1 27.90 -21.59 12.22
C ALA A 1 28.31 -22.93 12.86
N ARG A 2 27.62 -23.47 13.88
CA ARG A 2 28.11 -24.66 14.64
C ARG A 2 28.47 -25.88 13.78
N ARG A 3 27.54 -26.34 12.92
CA ARG A 3 27.80 -27.49 12.02
C ARG A 3 29.02 -27.29 11.12
N GLN A 4 29.19 -26.07 10.62
CA GLN A 4 30.22 -25.70 9.66
C GLN A 4 31.60 -25.63 10.29
N LEU A 5 31.68 -25.13 11.52
CA LEU A 5 32.88 -25.16 12.34
C LEU A 5 33.07 -26.50 13.07
N LYS A 6 32.26 -27.52 12.76
CA LYS A 6 32.26 -28.84 13.43
C LYS A 6 32.20 -28.75 14.98
N ALA A 7 31.56 -27.70 15.50
CA ALA A 7 31.45 -27.45 16.93
C ALA A 7 30.32 -28.29 17.55
N THR A 8 30.60 -28.91 18.70
CA THR A 8 29.65 -29.70 19.48
C THR A 8 28.76 -28.79 20.35
N PRO A 9 27.61 -29.26 20.88
CA PRO A 9 26.75 -28.45 21.74
C PRO A 9 27.43 -27.90 23.01
N GLN A 10 28.46 -28.58 23.51
CA GLN A 10 29.23 -28.18 24.69
C GLN A 10 30.24 -27.05 24.42
N ASP A 11 30.58 -26.80 23.15
CA ASP A 11 31.47 -25.69 22.78
C ASP A 11 30.69 -24.37 22.83
N ARG A 12 31.18 -23.39 23.59
CA ARG A 12 30.61 -22.05 23.64
C ARG A 12 31.40 -21.05 22.81
N TRP A 13 32.73 -21.19 22.83
CA TRP A 13 33.66 -20.30 22.17
C TRP A 13 34.61 -21.08 21.26
N ILE A 14 35.08 -20.43 20.22
CA ILE A 14 36.11 -20.96 19.32
C ILE A 14 37.13 -19.84 19.09
N VAL A 15 38.41 -20.17 19.19
CA VAL A 15 39.51 -19.28 18.82
C VAL A 15 40.18 -19.90 17.60
N ILE A 16 40.28 -19.13 16.52
CA ILE A 16 40.97 -19.53 15.30
C ILE A 16 42.22 -18.69 15.20
N ARG A 17 43.39 -19.31 15.30
CA ARG A 17 44.69 -18.64 15.13
C ARG A 17 45.27 -19.04 13.79
N VAL A 18 45.68 -18.05 13.00
CA VAL A 18 46.40 -18.28 11.76
C VAL A 18 47.78 -17.66 11.88
N SER A 19 48.82 -18.44 11.60
CA SER A 19 50.22 -18.03 11.76
C SER A 19 51.11 -18.68 10.71
N GLY A 20 52.24 -18.06 10.42
CA GLY A 20 53.15 -18.47 9.34
C GLY A 20 52.84 -17.80 8.00
N SER A 21 53.62 -18.16 6.97
CA SER A 21 53.60 -17.53 5.65
C SER A 21 53.70 -18.57 4.53
N GLY A 22 52.99 -18.32 3.42
CA GLY A 22 52.98 -19.21 2.26
C GLY A 22 52.61 -20.65 2.63
N ALA A 23 53.29 -21.63 2.04
CA ALA A 23 53.03 -23.06 2.28
C ALA A 23 53.26 -23.52 3.73
N ALA A 24 53.95 -22.73 4.56
CA ALA A 24 54.17 -23.04 5.98
C ALA A 24 53.05 -22.48 6.89
N ARG A 25 52.06 -21.78 6.33
CA ARG A 25 50.98 -21.18 7.10
C ARG A 25 50.05 -22.24 7.66
N GLN A 26 49.77 -22.12 8.95
CA GLN A 26 48.96 -23.06 9.73
C GLN A 26 47.80 -22.32 10.37
N ARG A 27 46.65 -23.01 10.42
CA ARG A 27 45.45 -22.58 11.13
C ARG A 27 45.17 -23.55 12.26
N VAL A 28 45.05 -23.01 13.47
CA VAL A 28 44.75 -23.74 14.69
C VAL A 28 43.36 -23.35 15.16
N PHE A 29 42.51 -24.34 15.42
CA PHE A 29 41.20 -24.17 16.03
C PHE A 29 41.24 -24.65 17.48
N GLU A 30 40.83 -23.80 18.40
CA GLU A 30 40.74 -24.08 19.84
C GLU A 30 39.28 -23.91 20.28
N TYR A 31 38.64 -24.97 20.79
CA TYR A 31 37.24 -24.97 21.20
C TYR A 31 37.14 -24.94 22.73
N TYR A 32 36.34 -24.02 23.26
CA TYR A 32 36.19 -23.81 24.69
C TYR A 32 34.73 -23.96 25.14
N ASN A 33 34.51 -24.44 26.37
CA ASN A 33 33.20 -24.45 27.00
C ASN A 33 32.77 -23.04 27.48
N ALA A 34 31.61 -22.93 28.13
CA ALA A 34 31.11 -21.64 28.65
C ALA A 34 32.05 -20.97 29.65
N ASP A 35 32.81 -21.76 30.41
CA ASP A 35 33.77 -21.32 31.43
C ASP A 35 35.18 -21.06 30.86
N MET A 36 35.32 -20.96 29.52
CA MET A 36 36.60 -20.73 28.82
C MET A 36 37.66 -21.82 29.05
N GLN A 37 37.25 -23.06 29.36
CA GLN A 37 38.15 -24.20 29.43
C GLN A 37 38.30 -24.86 28.07
N LEU A 38 39.55 -25.07 27.64
CA LEU A 38 39.87 -25.73 26.37
C LEU A 38 39.37 -27.17 26.39
N ARG A 39 38.59 -27.53 25.37
CA ARG A 39 38.05 -28.89 25.20
C ARG A 39 38.81 -29.67 24.15
N VAL A 40 38.98 -29.09 22.97
CA VAL A 40 39.62 -29.71 21.80
C VAL A 40 40.41 -28.64 21.07
N ALA A 41 41.57 -29.02 20.54
CA ALA A 41 42.29 -28.24 19.56
C ALA A 41 42.73 -29.12 18.39
N HIS A 42 42.75 -28.55 17.18
CA HIS A 42 43.37 -29.18 16.01
C HIS A 42 44.03 -28.13 15.14
N SER A 43 45.00 -28.55 14.32
CA SER A 43 45.71 -27.70 13.38
C SER A 43 45.63 -28.29 11.98
N GLU A 44 45.61 -27.41 10.99
CA GLU A 44 45.64 -27.76 9.58
C GLU A 44 46.45 -26.71 8.80
N SER A 45 46.95 -27.10 7.63
CA SER A 45 47.52 -26.13 6.68
C SER A 45 46.45 -25.12 6.28
N SER A 46 46.84 -23.86 6.13
CA SER A 46 45.89 -22.82 5.73
C SER A 46 46.54 -21.82 4.81
N ASP A 47 45.89 -21.60 3.67
CA ASP A 47 46.31 -20.55 2.75
C ASP A 47 45.71 -19.19 3.17
N TYR A 48 44.74 -19.16 4.09
CA TYR A 48 44.09 -17.92 4.52
C TYR A 48 45.07 -16.88 5.06
N ASP A 49 45.31 -15.83 4.30
CA ASP A 49 46.08 -14.67 4.74
C ASP A 49 45.14 -13.54 5.19
N PRO A 50 45.07 -13.20 6.49
CA PRO A 50 44.26 -12.08 6.94
C PRO A 50 44.80 -10.72 6.48
N SER A 51 46.11 -10.61 6.19
CA SER A 51 46.76 -9.33 5.90
C SER A 51 46.43 -8.73 4.53
N VAL A 52 45.98 -9.57 3.60
CA VAL A 52 45.55 -9.16 2.25
C VAL A 52 44.04 -8.95 2.16
N ARG A 53 43.29 -9.20 3.24
CA ARG A 53 41.82 -9.09 3.22
C ARG A 53 41.40 -7.61 3.18
N PRO A 54 40.24 -7.28 2.58
CA PRO A 54 39.77 -5.89 2.47
C PRO A 54 39.60 -5.22 3.83
N TRP A 55 39.11 -5.96 4.84
CA TRP A 55 38.95 -5.46 6.21
C TRP A 55 40.28 -5.16 6.90
N PHE A 56 41.40 -5.77 6.47
CA PHE A 56 42.71 -5.52 7.05
C PHE A 56 43.42 -4.38 6.32
N THR A 57 43.45 -4.45 4.99
CA THR A 57 44.17 -3.51 4.12
C THR A 57 43.58 -2.10 4.14
N ASN A 58 42.26 -1.99 4.25
CA ASN A 58 41.56 -0.70 4.24
C ASN A 58 41.28 -0.12 5.64
N ALA A 59 41.69 -0.82 6.71
CA ALA A 59 41.48 -0.33 8.07
C ALA A 59 42.29 0.95 8.35
N THR A 60 41.61 1.98 8.86
CA THR A 60 42.22 3.28 9.21
C THR A 60 42.24 3.50 10.72
N THR A 61 43.04 4.45 11.21
CA THR A 61 43.12 4.79 12.65
C THR A 61 42.00 5.69 13.12
N ASP A 62 41.43 6.51 12.23
CA ASP A 62 40.58 7.63 12.62
C ASP A 62 39.08 7.32 12.49
N ARG A 63 38.74 6.35 11.64
CA ARG A 63 37.36 5.92 11.39
C ARG A 63 37.26 4.40 11.23
N VAL A 64 36.08 3.89 11.57
CA VAL A 64 35.73 2.48 11.32
C VAL A 64 35.53 2.30 9.83
N PHE A 65 36.30 1.41 9.21
CA PHE A 65 36.11 0.97 7.85
C PHE A 65 35.09 -0.17 7.81
N LYS A 66 34.07 -0.03 6.98
CA LYS A 66 33.05 -1.06 6.73
C LYS A 66 33.29 -1.66 5.34
N THR A 67 33.40 -2.98 5.26
CA THR A 67 33.50 -3.67 3.97
C THR A 67 32.14 -3.70 3.25
N ASP A 68 32.18 -3.87 1.93
CA ASP A 68 31.04 -4.43 1.21
C ASP A 68 30.69 -5.84 1.73
N PRO A 69 29.45 -6.31 1.52
CA PRO A 69 29.09 -7.69 1.83
C PRO A 69 30.01 -8.68 1.11
N TYR A 70 30.58 -9.63 1.85
CA TYR A 70 31.38 -10.71 1.31
C TYR A 70 31.20 -12.02 2.08
N LEU A 71 31.70 -13.11 1.51
CA LEU A 71 31.64 -14.43 2.12
C LEU A 71 32.79 -14.59 3.12
N PHE A 72 32.46 -14.72 4.40
CA PHE A 72 33.47 -14.94 5.43
C PHE A 72 34.18 -16.28 5.24
N GLN A 73 35.51 -16.28 5.16
CA GLN A 73 36.27 -17.49 4.85
C GLN A 73 35.95 -18.67 5.78
N HIS A 74 35.90 -18.42 7.09
CA HIS A 74 35.73 -19.49 8.09
C HIS A 74 34.29 -19.97 8.22
N LEU A 75 33.32 -19.07 8.03
CA LEU A 75 31.90 -19.37 8.18
C LEU A 75 31.22 -19.70 6.86
N GLN A 76 31.87 -19.46 5.71
CA GLN A 76 31.27 -19.42 4.37
C GLN A 76 29.83 -18.87 4.42
N ALA A 77 29.71 -17.75 5.15
CA ALA A 77 28.44 -17.10 5.45
C ALA A 77 28.57 -15.66 4.99
N PRO A 78 27.58 -15.13 4.27
CA PRO A 78 27.56 -13.74 3.87
C PRO A 78 27.58 -12.81 5.10
N GLY A 79 28.37 -11.76 5.03
CA GLY A 79 28.51 -10.79 6.10
C GLY A 79 29.29 -9.55 5.71
N GLN A 80 29.41 -8.62 6.65
CA GLN A 80 30.23 -7.42 6.54
C GLN A 80 31.17 -7.33 7.73
N SER A 81 32.37 -6.85 7.49
CA SER A 81 33.35 -6.59 8.54
C SER A 81 33.45 -5.09 8.81
N TYR A 82 33.47 -4.75 10.09
CA TYR A 82 33.76 -3.41 10.59
C TYR A 82 35.14 -3.45 11.22
N SER A 83 36.05 -2.59 10.78
CA SER A 83 37.47 -2.70 11.11
C SER A 83 38.11 -1.36 11.40
N MET A 84 39.08 -1.34 12.31
CA MET A 84 39.92 -0.17 12.58
C MET A 84 41.34 -0.58 12.91
N ARG A 85 42.30 0.28 12.57
CA ARG A 85 43.69 0.11 12.94
C ARG A 85 43.91 0.67 14.34
N LEU A 86 44.54 -0.10 15.20
CA LEU A 86 44.82 0.32 16.58
C LEU A 86 45.97 1.35 16.59
N PRO A 87 45.82 2.52 17.25
CA PRO A 87 46.91 3.49 17.35
C PRO A 87 48.15 2.89 18.00
N GLN A 88 49.33 3.20 17.46
CA GLN A 88 50.64 2.78 17.99
C GLN A 88 50.90 1.26 18.01
N GLN A 89 49.99 0.46 17.43
CA GLN A 89 50.14 -0.98 17.27
C GLN A 89 50.02 -1.32 15.78
N ASN A 90 50.86 -2.22 15.27
CA ASN A 90 50.68 -2.80 13.93
C ASN A 90 49.58 -3.88 13.95
N ALA A 91 48.41 -3.54 14.50
CA ALA A 91 47.29 -4.44 14.68
C ALA A 91 46.00 -3.80 14.16
N VAL A 92 45.15 -4.63 13.58
CA VAL A 92 43.80 -4.28 13.12
C VAL A 92 42.80 -5.06 13.96
N LEU A 93 41.81 -4.38 14.50
CA LEU A 93 40.66 -4.99 15.14
C LEU A 93 39.51 -5.01 14.13
N ALA A 94 38.82 -6.14 13.99
CA ALA A 94 37.65 -6.28 13.15
C ALA A 94 36.51 -7.02 13.86
N VAL A 95 35.27 -6.65 13.51
CA VAL A 95 34.03 -7.27 13.97
C VAL A 95 33.24 -7.70 12.74
N ASP A 96 32.92 -8.99 12.69
CA ASP A 96 32.17 -9.60 11.60
C ASP A 96 30.69 -9.72 11.96
N ILE A 97 29.81 -9.21 11.10
CA ILE A 97 28.36 -9.32 11.24
C ILE A 97 27.82 -10.11 10.05
N THR A 98 27.19 -11.26 10.29
CA THR A 98 26.56 -12.03 9.22
C THR A 98 25.26 -11.35 8.79
N LEU A 99 24.99 -11.35 7.48
CA LEU A 99 23.74 -10.80 6.94
C LEU A 99 22.52 -11.58 7.42
N SER A 100 22.67 -12.88 7.72
CA SER A 100 21.62 -13.69 8.33
C SER A 100 21.27 -13.23 9.76
N SER A 101 22.25 -12.78 10.55
CA SER A 101 22.01 -12.23 11.88
C SER A 101 21.32 -10.88 11.77
N LEU A 102 21.73 -10.05 10.80
CA LEU A 102 21.11 -8.77 10.51
C LEU A 102 19.66 -8.94 10.03
N ALA A 103 19.40 -9.82 9.06
CA ALA A 103 18.05 -10.16 8.60
C ALA A 103 17.17 -10.69 9.75
N SER A 104 17.72 -11.54 10.63
CA SER A 104 17.01 -12.03 11.81
C SER A 104 16.68 -10.89 12.79
N PHE A 105 17.60 -9.94 12.97
CA PHE A 105 17.35 -8.74 13.75
C PHE A 105 16.23 -7.89 13.13
N LEU A 106 16.29 -7.60 11.83
CA LEU A 106 15.24 -6.84 11.13
C LEU A 106 13.87 -7.54 11.23
N LYS A 107 13.82 -8.86 11.09
CA LYS A 107 12.61 -9.66 11.25
C LYS A 107 12.04 -9.60 12.67
N ALA A 108 12.90 -9.54 13.69
CA ALA A 108 12.44 -9.36 15.07
C ALA A 108 11.85 -7.95 15.29
N GLN A 109 12.36 -6.91 14.60
CA GLN A 109 11.82 -5.56 14.70
C GLN A 109 10.45 -5.40 14.04
N SER A 110 10.13 -6.19 13.01
CA SER A 110 8.87 -6.05 12.28
C SER A 110 7.66 -6.69 12.95
N HIS A 111 7.73 -7.15 14.22
CA HIS A 111 6.62 -7.61 15.08
C HIS A 111 5.36 -8.20 14.38
N ASN A 112 5.53 -9.04 13.34
CA ASN A 112 4.47 -9.53 12.45
C ASN A 112 3.53 -8.46 11.85
N SER A 113 3.93 -7.18 11.79
CA SER A 113 3.13 -6.06 11.30
C SER A 113 3.02 -5.97 9.78
N GLY A 114 3.36 -7.03 9.05
CA GLY A 114 3.42 -7.08 7.58
C GLY A 114 4.45 -6.13 6.93
N SER A 115 5.03 -5.23 7.72
CA SER A 115 6.04 -4.25 7.29
C SER A 115 7.26 -4.90 6.68
N GLU A 116 7.67 -4.40 5.53
CA GLU A 116 8.87 -4.77 4.82
C GLU A 116 10.00 -3.81 5.19
N ILE A 117 11.14 -4.36 5.58
CA ILE A 117 12.30 -3.60 6.03
C ILE A 117 13.46 -3.92 5.10
N TYR A 118 14.12 -2.87 4.63
CA TYR A 118 15.23 -2.95 3.69
C TYR A 118 16.42 -2.16 4.20
N LEU A 119 17.59 -2.78 4.10
CA LEU A 119 18.88 -2.12 4.19
C LEU A 119 19.57 -2.24 2.84
N PHE A 120 19.98 -1.12 2.25
CA PHE A 120 20.44 -1.07 0.87
C PHE A 120 21.40 0.11 0.63
N LYS A 121 22.20 0.04 -0.42
CA LYS A 121 23.10 1.14 -0.82
C LYS A 121 22.34 2.27 -1.51
N PRO A 122 22.89 3.49 -1.58
CA PRO A 122 22.32 4.58 -2.39
C PRO A 122 22.08 4.23 -3.87
N SER A 123 22.85 3.27 -4.41
CA SER A 123 22.63 2.74 -5.75
C SER A 123 21.31 1.98 -5.91
N GLY A 124 20.75 1.44 -4.83
CA GLY A 124 19.58 0.55 -4.82
C GLY A 124 19.91 -0.91 -4.49
N GLU A 125 21.21 -1.27 -4.41
CA GLU A 125 21.68 -2.62 -4.12
C GLU A 125 21.27 -3.09 -2.71
N LEU A 126 20.65 -4.27 -2.61
CA LEU A 126 20.12 -4.80 -1.36
C LEU A 126 21.20 -5.45 -0.47
N ILE A 127 21.39 -4.92 0.74
CA ILE A 127 22.31 -5.46 1.75
C ILE A 127 21.61 -6.54 2.59
N SER A 128 20.42 -6.23 3.13
CA SER A 128 19.66 -7.14 3.99
C SER A 128 18.19 -6.75 4.06
N SER A 129 17.32 -7.71 4.38
CA SER A 129 15.87 -7.49 4.53
C SER A 129 15.27 -8.43 5.56
N ASN A 130 14.10 -8.08 6.12
CA ASN A 130 13.28 -8.99 6.91
C ASN A 130 12.43 -9.94 6.04
N GLN A 131 12.41 -9.74 4.72
CA GLN A 131 11.67 -10.56 3.78
C GLN A 131 12.32 -11.93 3.63
N THR A 132 11.48 -12.97 3.56
CA THR A 132 11.96 -14.33 3.30
C THR A 132 12.33 -14.41 1.83
N ARG A 133 13.59 -14.69 1.51
CA ARG A 133 13.99 -15.00 0.14
C ARG A 133 13.23 -16.25 -0.30
N SER A 134 12.44 -16.14 -1.35
CA SER A 134 11.88 -17.31 -2.03
C SER A 134 13.05 -18.22 -2.40
N ALA A 135 13.02 -19.47 -1.94
CA ALA A 135 13.97 -20.47 -2.38
C ALA A 135 13.84 -20.60 -3.89
N MET A 136 14.91 -20.32 -4.61
CA MET A 136 14.94 -20.42 -6.06
C MET A 136 14.55 -21.82 -6.52
N ASP A 137 14.04 -21.88 -7.75
CA ASP A 137 14.04 -23.12 -8.52
C ASP A 137 15.49 -23.61 -8.64
N SER A 138 15.76 -24.73 -7.95
CA SER A 138 17.00 -25.45 -8.07
C SER A 138 17.13 -25.98 -9.48
N ILE A 139 18.30 -25.80 -10.11
CA ILE A 139 18.58 -26.45 -11.39
C ILE A 139 18.61 -27.96 -11.14
N PRO A 140 17.99 -28.77 -12.02
CA PRO A 140 18.07 -30.23 -11.91
C PRO A 140 19.52 -30.71 -11.83
N SER A 141 19.77 -31.71 -10.98
CA SER A 141 21.10 -32.29 -10.84
C SER A 141 21.48 -33.04 -12.11
N ALA A 142 22.62 -32.68 -12.71
CA ALA A 142 23.20 -33.41 -13.83
C ALA A 142 23.77 -34.77 -13.38
N PRO A 143 23.81 -35.78 -14.26
CA PRO A 143 24.35 -37.10 -13.96
C PRO A 143 25.86 -37.05 -13.68
N PRO A 144 26.40 -37.92 -12.79
CA PRO A 144 27.83 -37.99 -12.53
C PRO A 144 28.64 -38.32 -13.79
N VAL A 145 29.85 -37.76 -13.86
CA VAL A 145 30.80 -38.04 -14.95
C VAL A 145 31.66 -39.22 -14.57
N GLU A 146 31.88 -40.15 -15.51
CA GLU A 146 32.85 -41.22 -15.31
C GLU A 146 34.26 -40.62 -15.24
N LEU A 147 35.00 -40.86 -14.16
CA LEU A 147 36.36 -40.34 -13.96
C LEU A 147 37.38 -41.48 -14.03
N SER A 148 38.58 -41.20 -14.53
CA SER A 148 39.67 -42.18 -14.44
C SER A 148 40.14 -42.35 -12.99
N ASP A 149 40.80 -43.46 -12.67
CA ASP A 149 41.32 -43.71 -11.31
C ASP A 149 42.19 -42.55 -10.79
N ALA A 150 43.08 -42.02 -11.65
CA ALA A 150 43.91 -40.86 -11.33
C ALA A 150 43.10 -39.58 -11.04
N GLN A 151 41.99 -39.35 -11.76
CA GLN A 151 41.12 -38.19 -11.53
C GLN A 151 40.33 -38.36 -10.23
N SER A 152 39.79 -39.55 -9.98
CA SER A 152 39.08 -39.87 -8.75
C SER A 152 39.97 -39.71 -7.50
N GLN A 153 41.22 -40.19 -7.58
CA GLN A 153 42.19 -40.04 -6.50
C GLN A 153 42.60 -38.57 -6.29
N PHE A 154 42.72 -37.80 -7.36
CA PHE A 154 42.96 -36.35 -7.28
C PHE A 154 41.84 -35.63 -6.53
N ILE A 155 40.57 -35.90 -6.87
CA ILE A 155 39.41 -35.27 -6.21
C ILE A 155 39.39 -35.57 -4.71
N GLN A 156 39.75 -36.79 -4.31
CA GLN A 156 39.82 -37.18 -2.90
C GLN A 156 40.94 -36.49 -2.11
N SER A 157 41.99 -36.02 -2.78
CA SER A 157 43.20 -35.48 -2.15
C SER A 157 43.36 -33.97 -2.25
N VAL A 158 42.78 -33.33 -3.27
CA VAL A 158 42.95 -31.88 -3.54
C VAL A 158 42.28 -31.00 -2.48
N GLY A 159 41.32 -31.54 -1.73
CA GLY A 159 40.55 -30.77 -0.76
C GLY A 159 39.56 -29.83 -1.43
N LYS A 160 39.34 -28.66 -0.82
CA LYS A 160 38.40 -27.65 -1.35
C LYS A 160 39.12 -26.71 -2.31
N LEU A 161 38.58 -26.56 -3.52
CA LEU A 161 39.04 -25.60 -4.51
C LEU A 161 38.37 -24.25 -4.31
N ARG A 162 39.18 -23.19 -4.31
CA ARG A 162 38.75 -21.80 -4.17
C ARG A 162 38.50 -21.20 -5.55
N ILE A 163 37.30 -20.67 -5.73
CA ILE A 163 36.82 -20.18 -7.01
C ILE A 163 36.47 -18.70 -6.86
N SER A 164 36.88 -17.85 -7.79
CA SER A 164 36.42 -16.47 -7.79
C SER A 164 34.89 -16.36 -7.94
N ASN A 165 34.33 -15.33 -7.33
CA ASN A 165 32.98 -14.87 -7.57
C ASN A 165 32.97 -13.34 -7.53
N GLU A 166 32.53 -12.73 -8.63
CA GLU A 166 32.31 -11.29 -8.71
C GLU A 166 31.09 -10.84 -7.88
N LEU A 167 30.99 -9.54 -7.63
CA LEU A 167 29.88 -8.97 -6.85
C LEU A 167 28.75 -8.43 -7.73
N ASP A 168 29.07 -7.94 -8.93
CA ASP A 168 28.25 -6.99 -9.67
C ASP A 168 28.18 -7.24 -11.18
N TRP A 169 28.40 -8.49 -11.64
CA TRP A 169 28.28 -8.86 -13.05
C TRP A 169 27.11 -9.83 -13.36
N PRO A 170 25.86 -9.48 -12.98
CA PRO A 170 24.69 -10.31 -13.26
C PRO A 170 24.28 -10.27 -14.73
N PRO A 171 23.68 -11.35 -15.28
CA PRO A 171 23.32 -12.60 -14.61
C PRO A 171 24.44 -13.66 -14.67
N ILE A 172 25.70 -13.28 -14.89
CA ILE A 172 26.79 -14.20 -15.22
C ILE A 172 27.55 -14.68 -13.99
N ASP A 173 28.11 -13.76 -13.23
CA ASP A 173 28.84 -13.99 -11.97
C ASP A 173 28.64 -12.77 -11.07
N TYR A 174 27.91 -12.94 -9.98
CA TYR A 174 27.61 -11.85 -9.06
C TYR A 174 27.27 -12.40 -7.69
N ALA A 175 27.00 -11.52 -6.73
CA ALA A 175 26.55 -11.92 -5.42
C ALA A 175 25.32 -11.15 -4.96
N VAL A 176 24.34 -11.84 -4.39
CA VAL A 176 23.15 -11.19 -3.80
C VAL A 176 23.25 -11.25 -2.30
N SER A 177 23.63 -10.12 -1.70
CA SER A 177 24.03 -10.04 -0.30
C SER A 177 25.07 -11.12 0.00
N ALA A 178 26.18 -11.07 -0.74
CA ALA A 178 27.35 -11.96 -0.67
C ALA A 178 27.14 -13.47 -0.93
N GLU A 179 25.91 -13.92 -1.23
CA GLU A 179 25.69 -15.28 -1.76
C GLU A 179 26.01 -15.31 -3.26
N PRO A 180 26.92 -16.19 -3.71
CA PRO A 180 27.26 -16.32 -5.13
C PRO A 180 26.03 -16.71 -5.96
N GLN A 181 25.79 -15.99 -7.05
CA GLN A 181 24.70 -16.20 -7.99
C GLN A 181 25.19 -16.00 -9.43
N GLY A 182 24.44 -16.55 -10.38
CA GLY A 182 24.68 -16.37 -11.80
C GLY A 182 24.95 -17.67 -12.54
N TYR A 183 24.96 -17.55 -13.86
CA TYR A 183 25.11 -18.68 -14.78
C TYR A 183 26.39 -19.46 -14.52
N SER A 184 27.54 -18.78 -14.41
CA SER A 184 28.84 -19.42 -14.23
C SER A 184 28.95 -20.10 -12.86
N VAL A 185 28.40 -19.48 -11.81
CA VAL A 185 28.32 -20.02 -10.45
C VAL A 185 27.52 -21.32 -10.43
N ASP A 186 26.33 -21.33 -11.01
CA ASP A 186 25.48 -22.51 -11.04
C ASP A 186 26.04 -23.63 -11.93
N LEU A 187 26.68 -23.27 -13.04
CA LEU A 187 27.43 -24.22 -13.87
C LEU A 187 28.58 -24.85 -13.09
N MET A 188 29.33 -24.07 -12.32
CA MET A 188 30.44 -24.58 -11.50
C MET A 188 29.94 -25.48 -10.36
N ARG A 189 28.79 -25.15 -9.74
CA ARG A 189 28.11 -26.04 -8.77
C ARG A 189 27.68 -27.35 -9.42
N MET A 190 27.16 -27.30 -10.64
CA MET A 190 26.79 -28.48 -11.41
C MET A 190 28.04 -29.34 -11.72
N ILE A 191 29.13 -28.74 -12.18
CA ILE A 191 30.42 -29.43 -12.40
C ILE A 191 30.90 -30.09 -11.10
N ALA A 192 30.83 -29.39 -9.98
CA ALA A 192 31.23 -29.93 -8.68
C ALA A 192 30.37 -31.14 -8.28
N GLN A 193 29.06 -31.10 -8.52
CA GLN A 193 28.16 -32.23 -8.28
C GLN A 193 28.45 -33.43 -9.20
N MET A 194 28.70 -33.18 -10.49
CA MET A 194 28.97 -34.23 -11.47
C MET A 194 30.31 -34.94 -11.22
N THR A 195 31.30 -34.23 -10.68
CA THR A 195 32.67 -34.72 -10.50
C THR A 195 32.98 -35.13 -9.06
N GLY A 196 32.26 -34.61 -8.08
CA GLY A 196 32.56 -34.76 -6.66
C GLY A 196 33.60 -33.77 -6.12
N LEU A 197 34.01 -32.78 -6.92
CA LEU A 197 34.88 -31.69 -6.45
C LEU A 197 34.22 -30.93 -5.29
N GLN A 198 35.02 -30.63 -4.27
CA GLN A 198 34.59 -29.71 -3.21
C GLN A 198 35.04 -28.30 -3.59
N ILE A 199 34.10 -27.37 -3.62
CA ILE A 199 34.36 -25.98 -4.04
C ILE A 199 33.95 -25.00 -2.96
N GLU A 200 34.63 -23.87 -2.89
CA GLU A 200 34.24 -22.68 -2.13
C GLU A 200 34.44 -21.43 -2.97
N PHE A 201 33.45 -20.53 -2.94
CA PHE A 201 33.54 -19.27 -3.68
C PHE A 201 34.21 -18.20 -2.81
N VAL A 202 35.00 -17.33 -3.44
CA VAL A 202 35.70 -16.23 -2.81
C VAL A 202 35.27 -14.94 -3.52
N ASN A 203 34.59 -14.06 -2.78
CA ASN A 203 34.11 -12.76 -3.23
C ASN A 203 34.48 -11.66 -2.21
N GLY A 204 34.03 -10.43 -2.45
CA GLY A 204 34.39 -9.26 -1.63
C GLY A 204 35.58 -8.46 -2.15
N TYR A 205 35.98 -8.69 -3.40
CA TYR A 205 37.16 -8.12 -4.04
C TYR A 205 36.77 -7.56 -5.41
N SER A 206 37.46 -6.50 -5.84
CA SER A 206 37.42 -6.07 -7.24
C SER A 206 37.99 -7.15 -8.16
N TRP A 207 37.64 -7.11 -9.45
CA TRP A 207 38.17 -8.05 -10.43
C TRP A 207 39.71 -8.09 -10.44
N GLN A 208 40.36 -6.92 -10.40
CA GLN A 208 41.83 -6.84 -10.36
C GLN A 208 42.42 -7.52 -9.13
N GLN A 209 41.75 -7.41 -7.97
CA GLN A 209 42.16 -8.11 -6.76
C GLN A 209 41.94 -9.62 -6.86
N LEU A 210 40.86 -10.09 -7.49
CA LEU A 210 40.64 -11.52 -7.76
C LEU A 210 41.74 -12.09 -8.67
N VAL A 211 42.13 -11.36 -9.73
CA VAL A 211 43.28 -11.73 -10.57
C VAL A 211 44.55 -11.85 -9.74
N ALA A 212 44.86 -10.85 -8.90
CA ALA A 212 46.04 -10.87 -8.04
C ALA A 212 46.03 -12.05 -7.04
N LEU A 213 44.87 -12.39 -6.47
CA LEU A 213 44.71 -13.56 -5.60
C LEU A 213 44.97 -14.87 -6.35
N PHE A 214 44.54 -14.97 -7.61
CA PHE A 214 44.84 -16.14 -8.44
C PHE A 214 46.34 -16.26 -8.73
N GLU A 215 47.01 -15.17 -9.10
CA GLU A 215 48.46 -15.13 -9.33
C GLU A 215 49.27 -15.51 -8.08
N GLN A 216 48.79 -15.09 -6.90
CA GLN A 216 49.40 -15.44 -5.61
C GLN A 216 49.11 -16.89 -5.19
N GLY A 217 48.26 -17.61 -5.92
CA GLY A 217 47.87 -18.97 -5.61
C GLY A 217 46.88 -19.08 -4.44
N GLU A 218 46.16 -17.98 -4.16
CA GLU A 218 45.06 -17.88 -3.19
C GLU A 218 43.70 -18.24 -3.80
N LEU A 219 43.62 -18.35 -5.13
CA LEU A 219 42.51 -18.94 -5.87
C LEU A 219 43.01 -20.09 -6.73
N ASP A 220 42.18 -21.12 -6.87
CA ASP A 220 42.50 -22.30 -7.68
C ASP A 220 41.82 -22.24 -9.06
N ILE A 221 40.68 -21.52 -9.14
CA ILE A 221 39.94 -21.25 -10.38
C ILE A 221 39.54 -19.77 -10.43
N LEU A 222 39.89 -19.08 -11.51
CA LEU A 222 39.43 -17.73 -11.83
C LEU A 222 38.36 -17.80 -12.95
N GLN A 223 37.24 -17.12 -12.73
CA GLN A 223 36.05 -17.15 -13.58
C GLN A 223 35.21 -15.87 -13.44
N PRO A 224 34.38 -15.57 -14.45
CA PRO A 224 34.53 -15.98 -15.85
C PRO A 224 35.71 -15.22 -16.47
N VAL A 225 36.47 -15.84 -17.37
CA VAL A 225 37.55 -15.12 -18.09
C VAL A 225 37.43 -15.24 -19.59
N PHE A 226 37.92 -14.23 -20.30
CA PHE A 226 38.14 -14.31 -21.74
C PHE A 226 39.40 -15.10 -22.09
N ALA A 227 39.42 -15.69 -23.28
CA ALA A 227 40.62 -16.25 -23.86
C ALA A 227 41.56 -15.15 -24.39
N ASN A 228 42.52 -14.72 -23.58
CA ASN A 228 43.58 -13.77 -23.97
C ASN A 228 44.97 -14.28 -23.55
N ASP A 229 46.02 -13.60 -24.01
CA ASP A 229 47.40 -14.02 -23.77
C ASP A 229 47.81 -13.90 -22.30
N ASP A 230 47.28 -12.92 -21.56
CA ASP A 230 47.53 -12.76 -20.12
C ASP A 230 47.00 -13.96 -19.33
N ASN A 231 45.75 -14.34 -19.56
CA ASN A 231 45.12 -15.48 -18.90
C ASN A 231 45.85 -16.80 -19.24
N ARG A 232 46.30 -16.97 -20.50
CA ARG A 232 47.09 -18.15 -20.91
C ARG A 232 48.48 -18.21 -20.26
N ARG A 233 49.05 -17.08 -19.84
CA ARG A 233 50.30 -17.05 -19.07
C ARG A 233 50.08 -17.41 -17.60
N MET A 234 48.94 -17.02 -17.03
CA MET A 234 48.62 -17.27 -15.62
C MET A 234 48.16 -18.71 -15.35
N GLY A 235 47.47 -19.37 -16.30
CA GLY A 235 46.90 -20.69 -16.07
C GLY A 235 46.42 -21.41 -17.33
N THR A 236 45.70 -22.52 -17.12
CA THR A 236 45.12 -23.32 -18.20
C THR A 236 43.63 -22.97 -18.37
N LEU A 237 43.24 -22.51 -19.56
CA LEU A 237 41.85 -22.22 -19.90
C LEU A 237 41.06 -23.51 -20.15
N SER A 238 39.82 -23.59 -19.67
CA SER A 238 38.87 -24.65 -20.01
C SER A 238 38.38 -24.52 -21.46
N ASP A 239 37.59 -25.49 -21.90
CA ASP A 239 36.72 -25.31 -23.07
C ASP A 239 35.73 -24.16 -22.82
N PRO A 240 35.30 -23.43 -23.86
CA PRO A 240 34.38 -22.30 -23.70
C PRO A 240 33.02 -22.82 -23.25
N PHE A 241 32.48 -22.25 -22.17
CA PHE A 241 31.21 -22.71 -21.60
C PHE A 241 30.02 -21.77 -21.91
N LEU A 242 30.31 -20.52 -22.26
CA LEU A 242 29.29 -19.52 -22.55
C LEU A 242 29.80 -18.54 -23.60
N ARG A 243 28.94 -18.13 -24.53
CA ARG A 243 29.21 -17.03 -25.45
C ARG A 243 28.29 -15.86 -25.11
N LEU A 244 28.86 -14.67 -24.94
CA LEU A 244 28.13 -13.47 -24.56
C LEU A 244 28.22 -12.42 -25.67
N PRO A 245 27.11 -12.07 -26.33
CA PRO A 245 27.10 -11.00 -27.32
C PRO A 245 27.28 -9.65 -26.64
N TYR A 246 27.99 -8.72 -27.29
CA TYR A 246 28.13 -7.35 -26.82
C TYR A 246 26.95 -6.47 -27.24
N ALA A 247 26.66 -5.46 -26.42
CA ALA A 247 25.80 -4.35 -26.74
C ALA A 247 26.43 -3.02 -26.30
N ILE A 248 26.06 -1.95 -26.98
CA ILE A 248 26.42 -0.58 -26.61
C ILE A 248 25.16 0.12 -26.13
N ALA A 249 25.17 0.76 -24.97
CA ALA A 249 24.04 1.57 -24.50
C ALA A 249 24.34 3.06 -24.67
N THR A 250 23.40 3.80 -25.25
CA THR A 250 23.47 5.27 -25.41
C THR A 250 22.19 5.93 -24.91
N ARG A 251 22.18 7.25 -24.81
CA ARG A 251 20.90 7.99 -24.73
C ARG A 251 20.05 7.76 -25.99
N PRO A 252 18.72 7.92 -25.93
CA PRO A 252 17.84 7.73 -27.09
C PRO A 252 18.13 8.71 -28.23
N GLY A 253 17.75 8.32 -29.45
CA GLY A 253 17.85 9.17 -30.65
C GLY A 253 19.22 9.14 -31.33
N GLN A 254 20.10 8.21 -30.94
CA GLN A 254 21.36 7.97 -31.66
C GLN A 254 21.12 7.02 -32.84
N ALA A 255 21.91 7.20 -33.90
CA ALA A 255 21.93 6.27 -35.02
C ALA A 255 22.35 4.86 -34.53
N PRO A 256 21.84 3.77 -35.13
CA PRO A 256 22.24 2.41 -34.78
C PRO A 256 23.76 2.23 -34.88
N ILE A 257 24.38 1.76 -33.81
CA ILE A 257 25.82 1.47 -33.74
C ILE A 257 26.03 -0.03 -33.89
N THR A 258 26.91 -0.44 -34.81
CA THR A 258 27.19 -1.88 -35.04
C THR A 258 28.67 -2.23 -34.87
N ARG A 259 29.53 -1.22 -34.78
CA ARG A 259 30.98 -1.35 -34.67
C ARG A 259 31.54 -0.46 -33.56
N VAL A 260 32.52 -0.98 -32.82
CA VAL A 260 33.23 -0.21 -31.79
C VAL A 260 33.91 1.04 -32.36
N SER A 261 34.42 0.98 -33.60
CA SER A 261 35.06 2.13 -34.26
C SER A 261 34.17 3.36 -34.40
N GLU A 262 32.85 3.20 -34.37
CA GLU A 262 31.89 4.31 -34.43
C GLU A 262 31.89 5.15 -33.13
N LEU A 263 32.49 4.62 -32.05
CA LEU A 263 32.71 5.34 -30.79
C LEU A 263 33.99 6.18 -30.78
N ASN A 264 34.79 6.19 -31.86
CA ASN A 264 36.01 6.97 -31.93
C ASN A 264 35.74 8.46 -31.68
N GLY A 265 36.53 9.08 -30.80
CA GLY A 265 36.38 10.47 -30.36
C GLY A 265 35.25 10.68 -29.34
N LYS A 266 34.60 9.61 -28.87
CA LYS A 266 33.55 9.66 -27.85
C LYS A 266 34.09 9.22 -26.48
N VAL A 267 33.39 9.66 -25.44
CA VAL A 267 33.62 9.20 -24.06
C VAL A 267 32.78 7.93 -23.82
N VAL A 268 33.42 6.85 -23.41
CA VAL A 268 32.77 5.56 -23.13
C VAL A 268 33.01 5.20 -21.66
N ALA A 269 31.93 5.06 -20.89
CA ALA A 269 32.01 4.67 -19.48
C ALA A 269 32.18 3.16 -19.36
N LEU A 270 33.19 2.71 -18.61
CA LEU A 270 33.49 1.29 -18.40
C LEU A 270 33.95 1.03 -16.96
N PRO A 271 33.55 -0.09 -16.34
CA PRO A 271 34.10 -0.51 -15.05
C PRO A 271 35.62 -0.62 -15.09
N ASN A 272 36.29 0.05 -14.15
CA ASN A 272 37.74 0.30 -14.12
C ASN A 272 38.59 -0.98 -14.11
N SER A 273 38.02 -2.11 -13.71
CA SER A 273 38.69 -3.38 -13.57
C SER A 273 38.43 -4.34 -14.73
N TRP A 274 37.69 -3.96 -15.77
CA TRP A 274 37.40 -4.85 -16.89
C TRP A 274 38.54 -4.98 -17.90
N SER A 275 38.83 -6.23 -18.26
CA SER A 275 39.87 -6.57 -19.25
C SER A 275 39.63 -5.99 -20.65
N ILE A 276 38.40 -5.59 -20.98
CA ILE A 276 38.06 -4.97 -22.27
C ILE A 276 38.73 -3.60 -22.45
N ILE A 277 39.06 -2.89 -21.37
CA ILE A 277 39.70 -1.56 -21.42
C ILE A 277 41.02 -1.64 -22.19
N GLN A 278 41.86 -2.63 -21.88
CA GLN A 278 43.15 -2.82 -22.56
C GLN A 278 42.98 -3.04 -24.07
N ILE A 279 41.93 -3.76 -24.47
CA ILE A 279 41.64 -4.02 -25.89
C ILE A 279 41.24 -2.72 -26.60
N LEU A 280 40.41 -1.89 -25.95
CA LEU A 280 40.01 -0.60 -26.49
C LEU A 280 41.19 0.38 -26.59
N GLU A 281 42.03 0.45 -25.56
CA GLU A 281 43.23 1.30 -25.56
C GLU A 281 44.21 0.89 -26.67
N GLN A 282 44.36 -0.41 -26.93
CA GLN A 282 45.28 -0.93 -27.95
C GLN A 282 44.74 -0.77 -29.38
N HIS A 283 43.45 -1.01 -29.60
CA HIS A 283 42.86 -1.08 -30.95
C HIS A 283 42.06 0.17 -31.36
N TYR A 284 41.58 0.94 -30.39
CA TYR A 284 40.73 2.12 -30.58
C TYR A 284 41.17 3.30 -29.69
N PRO A 285 42.43 3.77 -29.80
CA PRO A 285 43.00 4.80 -28.91
C PRO A 285 42.31 6.16 -29.01
N ALA A 286 41.44 6.37 -30.00
CA ALA A 286 40.63 7.58 -30.12
C ALA A 286 39.39 7.57 -29.20
N ILE A 287 39.02 6.43 -28.63
CA ILE A 287 37.96 6.31 -27.62
C ILE A 287 38.51 6.80 -26.27
N GLN A 288 37.79 7.69 -25.61
CA GLN A 288 38.14 8.16 -24.27
C GLN A 288 37.40 7.31 -23.24
N VAL A 289 38.13 6.50 -22.48
CA VAL A 289 37.52 5.66 -21.43
C VAL A 289 37.28 6.50 -20.17
N LEU A 290 36.04 6.53 -19.70
CA LEU A 290 35.66 7.05 -18.39
C LEU A 290 35.57 5.86 -17.42
N PRO A 291 36.57 5.66 -16.53
CA PRO A 291 36.52 4.56 -15.56
C PRO A 291 35.43 4.81 -14.52
N VAL A 292 34.63 3.80 -14.23
CA VAL A 292 33.63 3.77 -13.16
C VAL A 292 33.78 2.51 -12.31
N ASP A 293 33.06 2.41 -11.19
CA ASP A 293 33.25 1.27 -10.27
C ASP A 293 32.38 0.05 -10.59
N THR A 294 31.20 0.24 -11.21
CA THR A 294 30.21 -0.83 -11.42
C THR A 294 29.47 -0.68 -12.75
N PRO A 295 28.85 -1.75 -13.31
CA PRO A 295 28.04 -1.67 -14.52
C PRO A 295 26.88 -0.68 -14.43
N ILE A 296 26.22 -0.59 -13.26
CA ILE A 296 25.15 0.39 -13.02
C ILE A 296 25.68 1.83 -13.06
N ALA A 297 26.89 2.08 -12.52
CA ALA A 297 27.52 3.39 -12.63
C ALA A 297 27.82 3.76 -14.09
N ALA A 298 28.18 2.78 -14.94
CA ALA A 298 28.41 3.01 -16.35
C ALA A 298 27.11 3.42 -17.08
N LEU A 299 26.00 2.72 -16.82
CA LEU A 299 24.68 3.08 -17.37
C LEU A 299 24.24 4.48 -16.89
N ARG A 300 24.43 4.80 -15.62
CA ARG A 300 24.13 6.13 -15.06
C ARG A 300 24.99 7.24 -15.65
N ALA A 301 26.29 7.01 -15.85
CA ALA A 301 27.16 7.98 -16.52
C ALA A 301 26.65 8.34 -17.93
N VAL A 302 26.07 7.37 -18.65
CA VAL A 302 25.42 7.63 -19.96
C VAL A 302 24.11 8.40 -19.80
N LEU A 303 23.25 8.02 -18.84
CA LEU A 303 22.00 8.72 -18.54
C LEU A 303 22.24 10.20 -18.19
N ASP A 304 23.22 10.45 -17.32
CA ASP A 304 23.54 11.76 -16.76
C ASP A 304 24.31 12.66 -17.73
N GLY A 305 24.69 12.13 -18.90
CA GLY A 305 25.40 12.91 -19.92
C GLY A 305 26.92 12.95 -19.74
N GLN A 306 27.47 12.29 -18.73
CA GLN A 306 28.91 12.22 -18.45
C GLN A 306 29.66 11.39 -19.50
N ALA A 307 29.01 10.35 -20.03
CA ALA A 307 29.52 9.54 -21.14
C ALA A 307 28.57 9.57 -22.35
N PHE A 308 29.11 9.32 -23.54
CA PHE A 308 28.31 9.13 -24.75
C PHE A 308 27.69 7.73 -24.77
N ALA A 309 28.45 6.72 -24.38
CA ALA A 309 28.04 5.33 -24.39
C ALA A 309 28.66 4.50 -23.26
N THR A 310 28.15 3.30 -23.03
CA THR A 310 28.83 2.21 -22.33
C THR A 310 28.81 0.96 -23.21
N LEU A 311 29.76 0.04 -22.99
CA LEU A 311 29.92 -1.21 -23.75
C LEU A 311 30.10 -2.37 -22.75
N ASP A 312 29.26 -3.39 -22.87
CA ASP A 312 29.39 -4.66 -22.16
C ASP A 312 28.61 -5.76 -22.90
N SER A 313 28.50 -6.95 -22.33
CA SER A 313 27.58 -7.99 -22.80
C SER A 313 26.12 -7.52 -22.72
N ALA A 314 25.35 -7.83 -23.76
CA ALA A 314 23.94 -7.49 -23.84
C ALA A 314 23.12 -8.03 -22.65
N PRO A 315 23.31 -9.29 -22.20
CA PRO A 315 22.57 -9.79 -21.05
C PRO A 315 22.85 -9.00 -19.77
N VAL A 316 24.09 -8.54 -19.55
CA VAL A 316 24.43 -7.76 -18.36
C VAL A 316 23.84 -6.35 -18.42
N LEU A 317 23.93 -5.68 -19.57
CA LEU A 317 23.35 -4.35 -19.73
C LEU A 317 21.83 -4.36 -19.55
N HIS A 318 21.13 -5.31 -20.18
CA HIS A 318 19.68 -5.45 -20.05
C HIS A 318 19.27 -5.83 -18.63
N TYR A 319 19.93 -6.84 -18.04
CA TYR A 319 19.64 -7.23 -16.66
C TYR A 319 19.81 -6.05 -15.70
N THR A 320 20.92 -5.31 -15.83
CA THR A 320 21.22 -4.17 -14.96
C THR A 320 20.22 -3.04 -15.18
N ALA A 321 19.87 -2.74 -16.42
CA ALA A 321 18.88 -1.71 -16.71
C ALA A 321 17.50 -2.06 -16.12
N ASP A 322 17.04 -3.30 -16.31
CA ASP A 322 15.76 -3.79 -15.79
C ASP A 322 15.72 -3.75 -14.25
N HIS A 323 16.77 -4.27 -13.59
CA HIS A 323 16.81 -4.38 -12.11
C HIS A 323 16.94 -3.04 -11.40
N TYR A 324 17.46 -2.01 -12.07
CA TYR A 324 17.60 -0.65 -11.54
C TYR A 324 16.59 0.33 -12.15
N TYR A 325 15.57 -0.16 -12.86
CA TYR A 325 14.48 0.64 -13.44
C TYR A 325 14.98 1.73 -14.41
N ILE A 326 15.97 1.40 -15.24
CA ILE A 326 16.52 2.28 -16.27
C ILE A 326 15.83 1.97 -17.60
N ASP A 327 14.86 2.81 -17.97
CA ASP A 327 14.09 2.69 -19.22
C ASP A 327 14.48 3.72 -20.30
N ARG A 328 15.31 4.71 -19.95
CA ARG A 328 15.68 5.84 -20.83
C ARG A 328 16.98 5.64 -21.60
N LEU A 329 17.36 4.40 -21.90
CA LEU A 329 18.54 4.09 -22.72
C LEU A 329 18.14 3.36 -24.00
N GLN A 330 18.95 3.57 -25.04
CA GLN A 330 18.87 2.84 -26.30
C GLN A 330 20.01 1.83 -26.32
N PHE A 331 19.69 0.56 -26.46
CA PHE A 331 20.65 -0.54 -26.60
C PHE A 331 20.88 -0.86 -28.07
N HIS A 332 22.14 -0.81 -28.49
CA HIS A 332 22.60 -1.17 -29.82
C HIS A 332 23.20 -2.56 -29.75
N GLU A 333 22.44 -3.54 -30.23
CA GLU A 333 22.82 -4.95 -30.24
C GLU A 333 23.50 -5.36 -31.55
N ASN A 334 23.96 -6.61 -31.64
CA ASN A 334 24.66 -7.19 -32.80
C ASN A 334 25.99 -6.49 -33.12
N ILE A 335 26.71 -6.06 -32.09
CA ILE A 335 28.06 -5.53 -32.24
C ILE A 335 28.95 -6.63 -32.85
N ASN A 336 29.66 -6.29 -33.93
CA ASN A 336 30.49 -7.27 -34.63
C ASN A 336 31.79 -7.55 -33.86
N ALA A 337 31.68 -8.33 -32.79
CA ALA A 337 32.78 -8.69 -31.89
C ALA A 337 34.00 -9.23 -32.65
N ARG A 338 33.78 -10.08 -33.67
CA ARG A 338 34.87 -10.64 -34.47
C ARG A 338 35.61 -9.57 -35.29
N ALA A 339 34.88 -8.70 -35.98
CA ALA A 339 35.49 -7.61 -36.74
C ALA A 339 36.19 -6.60 -35.82
N ASP A 340 35.68 -6.45 -34.61
CA ASP A 340 36.22 -5.51 -33.61
C ASP A 340 37.25 -6.14 -32.68
N LYS A 341 37.60 -7.41 -32.89
CA LYS A 341 38.54 -8.21 -32.08
C LYS A 341 38.19 -8.29 -30.59
N LEU A 342 36.90 -8.19 -30.26
CA LEU A 342 36.43 -8.38 -28.89
C LEU A 342 36.26 -9.88 -28.61
N PRO A 343 36.81 -10.41 -27.51
CA PRO A 343 36.57 -11.79 -27.09
C PRO A 343 35.13 -11.94 -26.60
N ASP A 344 34.42 -12.98 -27.05
CA ASP A 344 33.00 -13.20 -26.70
C ASP A 344 32.75 -14.55 -26.02
N GLN A 345 33.79 -15.38 -25.85
CA GLN A 345 33.72 -16.69 -25.21
C GLN A 345 34.29 -16.65 -23.79
N MET A 346 33.54 -17.23 -22.86
CA MET A 346 33.89 -17.34 -21.45
C MET A 346 34.45 -18.71 -21.11
N HIS A 347 35.49 -18.69 -20.27
CA HIS A 347 36.26 -19.85 -19.86
C HIS A 347 36.48 -19.83 -18.34
N PHE A 348 36.74 -21.00 -17.76
CA PHE A 348 37.35 -21.13 -16.45
C PHE A 348 38.87 -21.15 -16.62
N LEU A 349 39.58 -20.38 -15.81
CA LEU A 349 41.04 -20.40 -15.75
C LEU A 349 41.47 -21.21 -14.52
N THR A 350 42.10 -22.36 -14.75
CA THR A 350 42.53 -23.25 -13.67
C THR A 350 44.02 -23.08 -13.36
N SER A 351 44.38 -23.14 -12.08
CA SER A 351 45.77 -23.09 -11.64
C SER A 351 46.60 -24.24 -12.23
N THR A 352 47.83 -23.93 -12.65
CA THR A 352 48.80 -24.92 -13.13
C THR A 352 49.31 -25.86 -12.03
N ARG A 353 49.05 -25.53 -10.76
CA ARG A 353 49.36 -26.36 -9.58
C ARG A 353 48.66 -27.72 -9.64
N TYR A 354 47.51 -27.81 -10.32
CA TYR A 354 46.70 -29.02 -10.40
C TYR A 354 46.52 -29.46 -11.86
N PRO A 355 47.46 -30.21 -12.45
CA PRO A 355 47.43 -30.57 -13.87
C PRO A 355 46.17 -31.32 -14.32
N LEU A 356 45.55 -32.10 -13.42
CA LEU A 356 44.34 -32.88 -13.71
C LEU A 356 43.04 -32.06 -13.65
N LEU A 357 43.06 -30.88 -13.02
CA LEU A 357 41.86 -30.10 -12.76
C LEU A 357 41.16 -29.65 -14.05
N ASN A 358 41.92 -29.07 -14.98
CA ASN A 358 41.38 -28.60 -16.26
C ASN A 358 40.71 -29.74 -17.05
N GLY A 359 41.35 -30.91 -17.10
CA GLY A 359 40.81 -32.08 -17.79
C GLY A 359 39.52 -32.61 -17.15
N ILE A 360 39.39 -32.55 -15.82
CA ILE A 360 38.16 -32.92 -15.11
C ILE A 360 37.03 -31.93 -15.44
N ILE A 361 37.31 -30.63 -15.42
CA ILE A 361 36.34 -29.58 -15.76
C ILE A 361 35.86 -29.73 -17.20
N ASN A 362 36.77 -29.90 -18.16
CA ASN A 362 36.39 -30.08 -19.57
C ASN A 362 35.58 -31.37 -19.79
N LYS A 363 35.92 -32.46 -19.09
CA LYS A 363 35.14 -33.69 -19.14
C LYS A 363 33.71 -33.46 -18.64
N ALA A 364 33.55 -32.74 -17.53
CA ALA A 364 32.23 -32.36 -17.02
C ALA A 364 31.48 -31.47 -18.01
N LEU A 365 32.09 -30.40 -18.51
CA LEU A 365 31.50 -29.50 -19.51
C LEU A 365 30.98 -30.24 -20.74
N SER A 366 31.78 -31.17 -21.29
CA SER A 366 31.39 -31.99 -22.45
C SER A 366 30.28 -33.00 -22.15
N SER A 367 30.04 -33.33 -20.88
CA SER A 367 29.05 -34.31 -20.44
C SER A 367 27.71 -33.68 -20.04
N ILE A 368 27.62 -32.34 -20.00
CA ILE A 368 26.36 -31.64 -19.75
C ILE A 368 25.49 -31.73 -21.00
N ASP A 369 24.32 -32.35 -20.87
CA ASP A 369 23.40 -32.50 -22.00
C ASP A 369 22.66 -31.19 -22.36
N ALA A 370 21.96 -31.22 -23.49
CA ALA A 370 21.19 -30.08 -23.97
C ALA A 370 20.04 -29.68 -23.02
N TYR A 371 19.47 -30.64 -22.27
CA TYR A 371 18.41 -30.36 -21.32
C TYR A 371 18.91 -29.49 -20.17
N HIS A 372 20.00 -29.87 -19.52
CA HIS A 372 20.60 -29.11 -18.41
C HIS A 372 21.12 -27.75 -18.87
N THR A 373 21.74 -27.68 -20.06
CA THR A 373 22.15 -26.42 -20.68
C THR A 373 20.95 -25.49 -20.90
N THR A 374 19.82 -26.03 -21.38
CA THR A 374 18.58 -25.27 -21.58
C THR A 374 17.98 -24.80 -20.24
N GLN A 375 18.01 -25.62 -19.18
CA GLN A 375 17.54 -25.21 -17.85
C GLN A 375 18.39 -24.06 -17.28
N LEU A 376 19.72 -24.14 -17.41
CA LEU A 376 20.64 -23.07 -17.02
C LEU A 376 20.34 -21.77 -17.79
N GLN A 377 20.18 -21.86 -19.11
CA GLN A 377 19.85 -20.70 -19.94
C GLN A 377 18.47 -20.12 -19.62
N LYS A 378 17.47 -20.99 -19.40
CA LYS A 378 16.11 -20.55 -19.04
C LYS A 378 16.12 -19.78 -17.73
N LYS A 379 16.84 -20.28 -16.71
CA LYS A 379 16.94 -19.63 -15.40
C LYS A 379 17.55 -18.23 -15.48
N TRP A 380 18.63 -18.07 -16.25
CA TRP A 380 19.46 -16.86 -16.19
C TRP A 380 19.26 -15.86 -17.33
N PHE A 381 18.76 -16.28 -18.50
CA PHE A 381 18.67 -15.43 -19.70
C PHE A 381 17.26 -15.24 -20.27
N THR A 382 16.21 -15.80 -19.64
CA THR A 382 14.82 -15.57 -20.11
C THR A 382 14.27 -14.30 -19.48
N THR A 383 13.79 -13.38 -20.31
CA THR A 383 13.20 -12.09 -19.93
C THR A 383 11.81 -12.25 -19.30
N ALA A 384 11.40 -11.22 -18.54
CA ALA A 384 10.27 -11.21 -17.61
C ALA A 384 8.85 -11.46 -18.19
N ASP A 385 8.69 -11.59 -19.51
CA ASP A 385 7.39 -11.78 -20.16
C ASP A 385 6.86 -13.23 -20.13
N ALA A 386 7.68 -14.20 -19.72
CA ALA A 386 7.33 -15.62 -19.79
C ALA A 386 7.47 -16.32 -18.44
N GLU A 387 6.47 -16.21 -17.54
CA GLU A 387 6.31 -17.00 -16.30
C GLU A 387 7.65 -17.43 -15.66
N ALA A 388 8.62 -16.50 -15.60
CA ALA A 388 10.00 -16.85 -15.30
C ALA A 388 10.10 -17.01 -13.78
N PRO A 389 10.84 -18.03 -13.29
CA PRO A 389 11.09 -18.16 -11.86
C PRO A 389 11.71 -16.87 -11.34
N SER A 390 11.21 -16.39 -10.20
CA SER A 390 11.62 -15.13 -9.58
C SER A 390 13.15 -15.09 -9.42
N GLN A 391 13.82 -14.36 -10.32
CA GLN A 391 15.26 -14.10 -10.21
C GLN A 391 15.54 -13.35 -8.89
N PRO A 392 16.72 -13.54 -8.29
CA PRO A 392 17.00 -12.96 -6.99
C PRO A 392 17.12 -11.45 -7.21
N LYS A 393 16.24 -10.68 -6.58
CA LYS A 393 16.33 -9.22 -6.66
C LYS A 393 17.62 -8.78 -5.98
N THR A 394 18.58 -8.35 -6.79
CA THR A 394 19.84 -7.68 -6.39
C THR A 394 19.56 -6.32 -5.76
N THR A 395 18.39 -5.76 -6.05
CA THR A 395 17.97 -4.42 -5.68
C THR A 395 16.72 -4.40 -4.82
N VAL A 396 16.46 -3.27 -4.19
CA VAL A 396 15.17 -3.02 -3.53
C VAL A 396 14.01 -3.14 -4.52
N PRO A 397 12.86 -3.72 -4.11
CA PRO A 397 11.81 -4.14 -5.04
C PRO A 397 10.92 -3.00 -5.57
N TYR A 398 11.12 -1.76 -5.11
CA TYR A 398 10.31 -0.60 -5.46
C TYR A 398 11.20 0.53 -6.00
N PRO A 399 10.91 1.08 -7.19
CA PRO A 399 11.68 2.17 -7.78
C PRO A 399 11.68 3.43 -6.89
N GLU A 400 10.61 3.66 -6.13
CA GLU A 400 10.46 4.80 -5.22
C GLU A 400 11.49 4.79 -4.08
N LEU A 401 12.04 3.62 -3.73
CA LEU A 401 13.10 3.51 -2.75
C LEU A 401 14.46 3.98 -3.30
N ILE A 402 14.69 3.82 -4.61
CA ILE A 402 15.94 4.21 -5.28
C ILE A 402 15.89 5.70 -5.66
N ALA A 403 14.71 6.22 -6.04
CA ALA A 403 14.56 7.60 -6.47
C ALA A 403 15.07 8.61 -5.40
N PRO A 404 15.77 9.68 -5.82
CA PRO A 404 16.14 10.79 -4.96
C PRO A 404 14.89 11.63 -4.69
N VAL A 405 14.03 11.18 -3.78
CA VAL A 405 12.86 11.98 -3.41
C VAL A 405 13.29 13.00 -2.36
N THR A 406 13.38 14.25 -2.79
CA THR A 406 13.41 15.41 -1.89
C THR A 406 12.23 15.32 -0.92
N GLY A 407 12.53 15.04 0.35
CA GLY A 407 11.54 14.99 1.42
C GLY A 407 11.26 13.61 2.01
N LEU A 408 11.60 12.48 1.36
CA LEU A 408 11.40 11.12 1.92
C LEU A 408 12.30 10.80 3.12
N THR A 409 13.27 11.67 3.44
CA THR A 409 14.24 11.44 4.49
C THR A 409 13.66 11.82 5.86
N ASN A 410 13.67 10.87 6.80
CA ASN A 410 13.23 11.02 8.19
C ASN A 410 11.74 11.34 8.40
N HIS A 411 10.88 11.14 7.40
CA HIS A 411 9.43 11.30 7.50
C HIS A 411 8.70 10.11 6.87
N LEU A 412 7.44 9.91 7.27
CA LEU A 412 6.56 8.88 6.73
C LEU A 412 5.77 9.46 5.56
N HIS A 413 5.82 8.82 4.39
CA HIS A 413 5.14 9.29 3.19
C HIS A 413 4.20 8.24 2.65
N GLU A 414 2.99 8.66 2.30
CA GLU A 414 2.04 7.81 1.58
C GLU A 414 2.44 7.75 0.11
N VAL A 415 2.65 6.53 -0.39
CA VAL A 415 3.07 6.24 -1.75
C VAL A 415 2.23 5.08 -2.27
N ASN A 416 1.86 5.12 -3.53
CA ASN A 416 1.11 4.04 -4.16
C ASN A 416 2.08 3.03 -4.80
N LEU A 417 2.29 1.90 -4.15
CA LEU A 417 3.17 0.82 -4.64
C LEU A 417 2.32 -0.26 -5.29
N ASN A 418 2.57 -0.55 -6.58
CA ASN A 418 1.83 -1.55 -7.36
C ASN A 418 0.29 -1.37 -7.32
N GLY A 419 -0.19 -0.12 -7.25
CA GLY A 419 -1.61 0.19 -7.19
C GLY A 419 -2.26 0.04 -5.80
N GLN A 420 -1.48 -0.29 -4.77
CA GLN A 420 -1.93 -0.32 -3.37
C GLN A 420 -1.26 0.80 -2.55
N PRO A 421 -2.03 1.53 -1.71
CA PRO A 421 -1.50 2.58 -0.86
C PRO A 421 -0.62 1.99 0.26
N HIS A 422 0.62 2.48 0.34
CA HIS A 422 1.62 2.11 1.33
C HIS A 422 2.20 3.37 1.99
N PHE A 423 2.75 3.20 3.19
CA PHE A 423 3.62 4.21 3.79
C PHE A 423 5.08 3.77 3.67
N ILE A 424 5.93 4.72 3.27
CA ILE A 424 7.39 4.54 3.17
C ILE A 424 8.07 5.48 4.14
N TYR A 425 9.00 4.95 4.92
CA TYR A 425 9.99 5.70 5.69
C TYR A 425 11.37 5.37 5.15
N LYS A 426 12.20 6.38 4.88
CA LYS A 426 13.58 6.20 4.38
C LYS A 426 14.54 7.09 5.18
N ALA A 427 15.70 6.56 5.56
CA ALA A 427 16.72 7.29 6.32
C ALA A 427 18.13 6.79 5.98
N ALA A 428 19.12 7.68 6.04
CA ALA A 428 20.53 7.28 5.98
C ALA A 428 20.99 6.76 7.35
N LEU A 429 21.75 5.67 7.38
CA LEU A 429 22.29 5.12 8.63
C LEU A 429 23.31 6.05 9.29
N ASN A 430 24.12 6.74 8.48
CA ASN A 430 25.11 7.72 8.89
C ASN A 430 24.94 9.01 8.06
N PRO A 431 24.13 9.97 8.52
CA PRO A 431 23.82 11.19 7.76
C PRO A 431 25.03 12.07 7.43
N GLU A 432 26.16 11.90 8.13
CA GLU A 432 27.39 12.65 7.89
C GLU A 432 28.19 12.13 6.69
N GLU A 433 27.88 10.92 6.19
CA GLU A 433 28.56 10.31 5.05
C GLU A 433 27.69 10.35 3.78
N PRO A 434 28.17 10.94 2.67
CA PRO A 434 27.41 11.05 1.42
C PRO A 434 26.95 9.70 0.84
N ASP A 435 27.77 8.65 1.02
CA ASP A 435 27.54 7.30 0.50
C ASP A 435 26.98 6.34 1.56
N SER A 436 26.34 6.89 2.59
CA SER A 436 25.80 6.07 3.68
C SER A 436 24.71 5.12 3.19
N ASP A 437 24.74 3.89 3.71
CA ASP A 437 23.67 2.92 3.51
C ASP A 437 22.32 3.50 3.95
N LEU A 438 21.29 3.13 3.21
CA LEU A 438 19.93 3.55 3.43
C LEU A 438 19.14 2.45 4.14
N PHE A 439 18.31 2.89 5.07
CA PHE A 439 17.31 2.10 5.75
C PHE A 439 15.93 2.54 5.26
N ALA A 440 15.09 1.57 4.89
CA ALA A 440 13.69 1.84 4.56
C ALA A 440 12.73 0.87 5.24
N VAL A 441 11.55 1.38 5.58
CA VAL A 441 10.40 0.61 6.04
C VAL A 441 9.24 0.91 5.11
N VAL A 442 8.62 -0.14 4.59
CA VAL A 442 7.42 -0.09 3.76
C VAL A 442 6.32 -0.83 4.51
N ILE A 443 5.14 -0.22 4.66
CA ILE A 443 4.00 -0.85 5.33
C ILE A 443 2.70 -0.51 4.61
N GLY A 444 1.82 -1.51 4.44
CA GLY A 444 0.50 -1.27 3.84
C GLY A 444 -0.36 -0.37 4.73
N THR A 445 -1.10 0.57 4.14
CA THR A 445 -1.98 1.46 4.92
C THR A 445 -3.01 0.69 5.74
N ALA A 446 -3.57 -0.39 5.18
CA ALA A 446 -4.53 -1.26 5.86
C ALA A 446 -3.91 -1.94 7.10
N GLU A 447 -2.68 -2.41 7.01
CA GLU A 447 -1.97 -3.07 8.12
C GLU A 447 -1.63 -2.07 9.23
N LEU A 448 -1.14 -0.88 8.86
CA LEU A 448 -0.85 0.20 9.81
C LEU A 448 -2.10 0.67 10.55
N MET A 449 -3.24 0.76 9.84
CA MET A 449 -4.51 1.25 10.39
C MET A 449 -5.35 0.17 11.10
N ALA A 450 -5.06 -1.12 10.91
CA ALA A 450 -5.86 -2.22 11.46
C ALA A 450 -6.14 -2.11 12.98
N PRO A 451 -5.14 -1.80 13.84
CA PRO A 451 -5.39 -1.64 15.29
C PRO A 451 -6.32 -0.45 15.60
N SER A 452 -6.23 0.63 14.83
CA SER A 452 -7.04 1.84 15.00
C SER A 452 -8.47 1.62 14.52
N ILE A 453 -8.64 1.01 13.34
CA ILE A 453 -9.96 0.71 12.76
C ILE A 453 -10.74 -0.23 13.68
N ALA A 454 -10.09 -1.25 14.27
CA ALA A 454 -10.74 -2.14 15.22
C ALA A 454 -11.31 -1.36 16.44
N ARG A 455 -10.53 -0.43 17.01
CA ARG A 455 -10.98 0.42 18.13
C ARG A 455 -12.13 1.35 17.72
N VAL A 456 -12.06 1.95 16.53
CA VAL A 456 -13.13 2.79 16.00
C VAL A 456 -14.41 1.97 15.83
N THR A 457 -14.34 0.77 15.27
CA THR A 457 -15.49 -0.12 15.12
C THR A 457 -16.13 -0.47 16.46
N TYR A 458 -15.34 -0.80 17.49
CA TYR A 458 -15.87 -1.03 18.84
C TYR A 458 -16.52 0.23 19.43
N SER A 459 -15.89 1.40 19.27
CA SER A 459 -16.44 2.68 19.72
C SER A 459 -17.78 2.99 19.05
N VAL A 460 -17.88 2.80 17.74
CA VAL A 460 -19.12 3.02 16.97
C VAL A 460 -20.19 2.03 17.41
N ALA A 461 -19.84 0.75 17.61
CA ALA A 461 -20.78 -0.27 18.05
C ALA A 461 -21.35 0.05 19.46
N ILE A 462 -20.48 0.42 20.41
CA ILE A 462 -20.89 0.81 21.77
C ILE A 462 -21.75 2.07 21.72
N THR A 463 -21.33 3.10 20.97
CA THR A 463 -22.09 4.35 20.84
C THR A 463 -23.47 4.09 20.24
N THR A 464 -23.55 3.26 19.20
CA THR A 464 -24.82 2.87 18.57
C THR A 464 -25.71 2.14 19.55
N LEU A 465 -25.17 1.20 20.34
CA LEU A 465 -25.91 0.48 21.37
C LEU A 465 -26.44 1.44 22.45
N CYS A 466 -25.61 2.37 22.93
CA CYS A 466 -26.03 3.40 23.86
C CYS A 466 -27.16 4.27 23.29
N LEU A 467 -27.06 4.68 22.02
CA LEU A 467 -28.08 5.49 21.36
C LEU A 467 -29.40 4.73 21.20
N LEU A 468 -29.33 3.44 20.84
CA LEU A 468 -30.50 2.56 20.73
C LEU A 468 -31.20 2.34 22.08
N ILE A 469 -30.46 2.32 23.19
CA ILE A 469 -31.03 2.25 24.55
C ILE A 469 -31.65 3.60 24.96
N LEU A 470 -31.08 4.72 24.50
CA LEU A 470 -31.52 6.06 24.89
C LEU A 470 -32.83 6.47 24.19
N LEU A 471 -33.09 5.98 22.97
CA LEU A 471 -34.35 6.24 22.24
C LEU A 471 -35.63 5.79 22.98
N PRO A 472 -35.77 4.53 23.47
CA PRO A 472 -36.94 4.11 24.23
C PRO A 472 -37.02 4.83 25.57
N PHE A 473 -35.88 5.22 26.16
CA PHE A 473 -35.85 6.02 27.38
C PHE A 473 -36.46 7.42 27.13
N ILE A 474 -36.01 8.14 26.10
CA ILE A 474 -36.61 9.43 25.72
C ILE A 474 -38.12 9.27 25.47
N TRP A 475 -38.52 8.23 24.74
CA TRP A 475 -39.92 7.98 24.46
C TRP A 475 -40.75 7.72 25.72
N LEU A 476 -40.21 6.96 26.69
CA LEU A 476 -40.86 6.68 27.96
C LEU A 476 -41.12 7.95 28.78
N PHE A 477 -40.18 8.91 28.78
CA PHE A 477 -40.33 10.18 29.49
C PHE A 477 -41.14 11.23 28.71
N ALA A 478 -41.14 11.19 27.38
CA ALA A 478 -41.89 12.15 26.55
C ALA A 478 -43.37 11.75 26.39
N ALA A 479 -43.69 10.45 26.37
CA ALA A 479 -45.06 9.96 26.13
C ALA A 479 -46.11 10.49 27.13
N PRO A 480 -45.84 10.61 28.44
CA PRO A 480 -46.78 11.19 29.42
C PRO A 480 -47.14 12.65 29.14
N ILE A 481 -46.26 13.41 28.46
CA ILE A 481 -46.48 14.82 28.12
C ILE A 481 -47.21 14.93 26.77
N VAL A 482 -46.71 14.22 25.75
CA VAL A 482 -47.18 14.40 24.36
C VAL A 482 -48.59 13.83 24.14
N ARG A 483 -48.93 12.69 24.76
CA ARG A 483 -50.23 12.04 24.53
C ARG A 483 -51.41 12.91 25.01
N PRO A 484 -51.41 13.47 26.24
CA PRO A 484 -52.46 14.38 26.68
C PRO A 484 -52.58 15.64 25.83
N ILE A 485 -51.46 16.27 25.46
CA ILE A 485 -51.47 17.48 24.60
C ILE A 485 -52.14 17.19 23.25
N LYS A 486 -51.83 16.05 22.63
CA LYS A 486 -52.48 15.65 21.37
C LYS A 486 -53.99 15.42 21.54
N ARG A 487 -54.44 14.89 22.68
CA ARG A 487 -55.88 14.76 22.98
C ARG A 487 -56.54 16.11 23.14
N LEU A 488 -55.95 17.03 23.89
CA LEU A 488 -56.46 18.41 24.04
C LEU A 488 -56.55 19.15 22.70
N ALA A 489 -55.60 18.92 21.79
CA ALA A 489 -55.67 19.48 20.44
C ALA A 489 -56.89 18.98 19.65
N ILE A 490 -57.31 17.72 19.85
CA ILE A 490 -58.53 17.16 19.25
C ILE A 490 -59.76 17.82 19.86
N GLU A 491 -59.82 17.98 21.18
CA GLU A 491 -60.94 18.66 21.86
C GLU A 491 -61.09 20.11 21.41
N ASN A 492 -59.99 20.84 21.28
CA ASN A 492 -60.02 22.21 20.78
C ASN A 492 -60.56 22.29 19.34
N ASN A 493 -60.26 21.28 18.50
CA ASN A 493 -60.84 21.19 17.16
C ASN A 493 -62.36 20.92 17.19
N ARG A 494 -62.88 20.23 18.21
CA ARG A 494 -64.34 20.07 18.40
C ARG A 494 -65.01 21.40 18.71
N ILE A 495 -64.42 22.21 19.62
CA ILE A 495 -64.90 23.57 19.94
C ILE A 495 -64.92 24.44 18.68
N LYS A 496 -63.83 24.44 17.89
CA LYS A 496 -63.74 25.20 16.64
C LYS A 496 -64.89 24.88 15.66
N ASN A 497 -65.32 23.62 15.62
CA ASN A 497 -66.39 23.15 14.75
C ASN A 497 -67.78 23.25 15.39
N ARG A 498 -67.93 24.02 16.49
CA ARG A 498 -69.17 24.20 17.26
C ARG A 498 -69.80 22.92 17.81
N ARG A 499 -69.00 21.86 17.95
CA ARG A 499 -69.44 20.57 18.54
C ARG A 499 -69.13 20.55 20.03
N TYR A 500 -69.79 21.44 20.78
CA TYR A 500 -69.49 21.67 22.19
C TYR A 500 -69.87 20.48 23.09
N ASP A 501 -70.93 19.75 22.75
CA ASP A 501 -71.41 18.60 23.53
C ASP A 501 -70.53 17.35 23.37
N GLU A 502 -69.64 17.34 22.37
CA GLU A 502 -68.67 16.27 22.15
C GLU A 502 -67.35 16.52 22.91
N VAL A 503 -67.19 17.65 23.58
CA VAL A 503 -65.95 18.01 24.28
C VAL A 503 -65.87 17.24 25.59
N GLU A 504 -64.88 16.36 25.71
CA GLU A 504 -64.70 15.51 26.90
C GLU A 504 -63.52 15.98 27.75
N PHE A 505 -63.68 15.85 29.06
CA PHE A 505 -62.58 16.04 30.00
C PHE A 505 -61.62 14.84 29.94
N HIS A 506 -60.34 15.12 29.73
CA HIS A 506 -59.28 14.10 29.79
C HIS A 506 -58.36 14.35 30.97
N ASP A 507 -58.17 13.33 31.81
CA ASP A 507 -57.27 13.38 32.97
C ASP A 507 -55.79 13.33 32.54
N SER A 508 -54.93 14.00 33.30
CA SER A 508 -53.49 14.06 33.07
C SER A 508 -52.71 14.08 34.38
N SER A 509 -51.61 13.32 34.44
CA SER A 509 -50.70 13.32 35.60
C SER A 509 -49.87 14.60 35.72
N ILE A 510 -49.97 15.51 34.76
CA ILE A 510 -49.30 16.82 34.74
C ILE A 510 -50.34 17.87 35.09
N ILE A 511 -50.13 18.55 36.22
CA ILE A 511 -51.11 19.47 36.82
C ILE A 511 -51.49 20.57 35.83
N GLU A 512 -50.52 21.12 35.10
CA GLU A 512 -50.74 22.18 34.11
C GLU A 512 -51.65 21.71 32.96
N ILE A 513 -51.49 20.45 32.53
CA ILE A 513 -52.33 19.88 31.46
C ILE A 513 -53.71 19.53 31.99
N PHE A 514 -53.81 19.05 33.24
CA PHE A 514 -55.08 18.79 33.91
C PHE A 514 -55.91 20.07 34.03
N GLU A 515 -55.30 21.17 34.50
CA GLU A 515 -55.94 22.48 34.62
C GLU A 515 -56.36 23.03 33.25
N LEU A 516 -55.53 22.83 32.22
CA LEU A 516 -55.87 23.22 30.86
C LEU A 516 -57.05 22.41 30.30
N SER A 517 -57.08 21.09 30.52
CA SER A 517 -58.18 20.20 30.12
C SER A 517 -59.50 20.67 30.73
N ARG A 518 -59.48 20.97 32.03
CA ARG A 518 -60.64 21.50 32.75
C ARG A 518 -61.09 22.86 32.19
N SER A 519 -60.14 23.76 31.98
CA SER A 519 -60.41 25.09 31.41
C SER A 519 -61.02 25.02 30.01
N ILE A 520 -60.58 24.05 29.18
CA ILE A 520 -61.13 23.84 27.83
C ILE A 520 -62.60 23.38 27.89
N VAL A 521 -62.94 22.47 28.80
CA VAL A 521 -64.33 22.00 28.99
C VAL A 521 -65.21 23.14 29.51
N ASP A 522 -64.75 23.86 30.54
CA ASP A 522 -65.48 25.00 31.11
C ASP A 522 -65.69 26.12 30.05
N MET A 523 -64.67 26.36 29.23
CA MET A 523 -64.74 27.29 28.11
C MET A 523 -65.75 26.83 27.04
N ALA A 524 -65.75 25.55 26.66
CA ALA A 524 -66.70 25.01 25.70
C ALA A 524 -68.16 25.18 26.18
N ALA A 525 -68.42 24.88 27.46
CA ALA A 525 -69.73 25.07 28.07
C ALA A 525 -70.14 26.55 28.11
N THR A 526 -69.22 27.44 28.48
CA THR A 526 -69.47 28.89 28.55
C THR A 526 -69.73 29.48 27.15
N ILE A 527 -68.96 29.07 26.13
CA ILE A 527 -69.16 29.50 24.75
C ILE A 527 -70.53 29.04 24.23
N LYS A 528 -70.90 27.78 24.49
CA LYS A 528 -72.23 27.25 24.13
C LYS A 528 -73.34 28.08 24.77
N GLN A 529 -73.26 28.33 26.07
CA GLN A 529 -74.25 29.14 26.79
C GLN A 529 -74.32 30.57 26.24
N HIS A 530 -73.18 31.17 25.89
CA HIS A 530 -73.15 32.51 25.31
C HIS A 530 -73.76 32.54 23.91
N GLU A 531 -73.51 31.51 23.08
CA GLU A 531 -74.14 31.36 21.77
C GLU A 531 -75.67 31.24 21.91
N GLU A 532 -76.16 30.42 22.85
CA GLU A 532 -77.59 30.29 23.15
C GLU A 532 -78.20 31.60 23.65
N ALA A 533 -77.53 32.32 24.55
CA ALA A 533 -77.97 33.61 25.04
C ALA A 533 -78.02 34.68 23.93
N GLN A 534 -77.02 34.70 23.03
CA GLN A 534 -77.03 35.60 21.86
C GLN A 534 -78.18 35.26 20.90
N LYS A 535 -78.46 33.97 20.67
CA LYS A 535 -79.60 33.53 19.85
C LYS A 535 -80.93 34.01 20.46
N ALA A 536 -81.10 33.88 21.78
CA ALA A 536 -82.28 34.34 22.49
C ALA A 536 -82.43 35.87 22.49
N LEU A 537 -81.32 36.61 22.66
CA LEU A 537 -81.31 38.08 22.57
C LEU A 537 -81.72 38.56 21.18
N MET A 538 -81.17 37.94 20.13
CA MET A 538 -81.51 38.26 18.74
C MET A 538 -83.00 38.04 18.47
N GLU A 539 -83.56 36.92 18.93
CA GLU A 539 -85.00 36.63 18.80
C GLU A 539 -85.87 37.64 19.55
N SER A 540 -85.48 38.00 20.77
CA SER A 540 -86.19 39.00 21.57
C SER A 540 -86.17 40.38 20.90
N LEU A 541 -85.04 40.76 20.28
CA LEU A 541 -84.93 42.00 19.51
C LEU A 541 -85.81 41.99 18.26
N ILE A 542 -85.83 40.88 17.51
CA ILE A 542 -86.69 40.71 16.34
C ILE A 542 -88.16 40.87 16.73
N GLN A 543 -88.58 40.24 17.83
CA GLN A 543 -89.95 40.36 18.34
C GLN A 543 -90.28 41.79 18.77
N LEU A 544 -89.35 42.49 19.45
CA LEU A 544 -89.54 43.88 19.86
C LEU A 544 -89.70 44.81 18.65
N ILE A 545 -88.85 44.67 17.62
CA ILE A 545 -88.96 45.46 16.38
C ILE A 545 -90.32 45.21 15.71
N ALA A 546 -90.73 43.95 15.61
CA ALA A 546 -92.01 43.60 15.00
C ALA A 546 -93.21 44.16 15.79
N GLN A 547 -93.16 44.12 17.12
CA GLN A 547 -94.19 44.73 17.99
C GLN A 547 -94.25 46.25 17.83
N ALA A 548 -93.10 46.93 17.79
CA ALA A 548 -93.04 48.38 17.61
C ALA A 548 -93.57 48.83 16.23
N ILE A 549 -93.41 48.01 15.18
CA ILE A 549 -94.00 48.28 13.86
C ILE A 549 -95.52 48.11 13.90
N ASP A 550 -96.03 47.10 14.62
CA ASP A 550 -97.48 46.88 14.80
C ASP A 550 -98.17 48.04 15.53
N GLU A 551 -97.51 48.68 16.51
CA GLU A 551 -98.05 49.79 17.30
C GLU A 551 -98.22 51.11 16.52
N LYS A 552 -97.59 51.26 15.34
CA LYS A 552 -97.73 52.47 14.50
C LYS A 552 -99.13 52.71 13.95
N SER A 553 -100.01 51.69 13.90
CA SER A 553 -101.41 51.86 13.49
C SER A 553 -102.34 51.05 14.39
N PRO A 554 -103.39 51.66 14.97
CA PRO A 554 -104.38 50.96 15.80
C PRO A 554 -105.11 49.81 15.08
N TYR A 555 -105.11 49.80 13.75
CA TYR A 555 -105.83 48.83 12.94
C TYR A 555 -105.03 47.55 12.61
N THR A 556 -103.70 47.56 12.81
CA THR A 556 -102.83 46.40 12.54
C THR A 556 -102.31 45.72 13.82
N ALA A 557 -102.70 46.21 15.00
CA ALA A 557 -102.22 45.71 16.29
C ALA A 557 -102.37 44.18 16.43
N GLY A 558 -101.25 43.50 16.75
CA GLY A 558 -101.17 42.05 16.95
C GLY A 558 -101.15 41.23 15.65
N HIS A 559 -100.96 41.86 14.48
CA HIS A 559 -100.78 41.15 13.21
C HIS A 559 -99.39 40.49 13.11
N CYS A 560 -98.31 41.22 13.42
CA CYS A 560 -96.95 40.71 13.38
C CYS A 560 -96.69 39.56 14.37
N ALA A 561 -97.48 39.44 15.43
CA ALA A 561 -97.42 38.29 16.34
C ALA A 561 -98.17 37.04 15.84
N ARG A 562 -99.28 37.22 15.09
CA ARG A 562 -100.12 36.11 14.58
C ARG A 562 -99.57 35.50 13.30
N VAL A 563 -98.96 36.29 12.43
CA VAL A 563 -98.41 35.81 11.15
C VAL A 563 -97.37 34.70 11.34
N PRO A 564 -96.39 34.80 12.26
CA PRO A 564 -95.44 33.72 12.53
C PRO A 564 -96.09 32.44 13.04
N GLU A 565 -97.08 32.54 13.93
CA GLU A 565 -97.80 31.36 14.41
C GLU A 565 -98.57 30.68 13.28
N LEU A 566 -99.32 31.46 12.49
CA LEU A 566 -100.07 30.95 11.34
C LEU A 566 -99.13 30.39 10.25
N ALA A 567 -98.01 31.05 9.99
CA ALA A 567 -97.00 30.59 9.04
C ALA A 567 -96.40 29.24 9.48
N LEU A 568 -96.10 29.08 10.78
CA LEU A 568 -95.62 27.80 11.31
C LEU A 568 -96.69 26.72 11.33
N MET A 569 -97.95 27.06 11.60
CA MET A 569 -99.07 26.12 11.50
C MET A 569 -99.28 25.66 10.05
N LEU A 570 -99.19 26.57 9.09
CA LEU A 570 -99.26 26.26 7.66
C LEU A 570 -98.06 25.43 7.21
N ALA A 571 -96.85 25.77 7.67
CA ALA A 571 -95.65 25.00 7.35
C ALA A 571 -95.71 23.59 7.92
N ARG A 572 -96.17 23.41 9.17
CA ARG A 572 -96.42 22.08 9.76
C ARG A 572 -97.49 21.30 8.98
N ALA A 573 -98.61 21.95 8.67
CA ALA A 573 -99.67 21.33 7.89
C ALA A 573 -99.18 20.92 6.49
N ALA A 574 -98.24 21.67 5.89
CA ALA A 574 -97.59 21.32 4.64
C ALA A 574 -96.62 20.14 4.81
N GLU A 575 -95.80 20.10 5.87
CA GLU A 575 -94.92 18.95 6.18
C GLU A 575 -95.69 17.65 6.44
N ASP A 576 -96.88 17.76 7.04
CA ASP A 576 -97.79 16.64 7.31
C ASP A 576 -98.67 16.27 6.11
N CYS A 577 -98.67 17.08 5.03
CA CYS A 577 -99.50 16.86 3.87
C CYS A 577 -98.80 16.01 2.80
N ASN A 578 -99.33 14.81 2.56
CA ASN A 578 -98.81 13.90 1.53
C ASN A 578 -99.42 14.12 0.13
N THR A 579 -99.91 15.34 -0.19
CA THR A 579 -100.47 15.63 -1.52
C THR A 579 -99.38 16.19 -2.47
N PRO A 580 -99.52 16.02 -3.80
CA PRO A 580 -98.42 16.22 -4.76
C PRO A 580 -97.73 17.60 -4.81
N PRO A 581 -98.28 18.73 -4.31
CA PRO A 581 -97.51 19.97 -4.20
C PRO A 581 -96.60 20.05 -2.95
N PHE A 582 -96.81 19.21 -1.93
CA PHE A 582 -96.18 19.34 -0.59
C PHE A 582 -95.49 18.06 -0.08
N ASP A 583 -95.57 16.93 -0.81
CA ASP A 583 -95.02 15.63 -0.41
C ASP A 583 -93.49 15.59 -0.15
N THR A 584 -92.77 16.57 -0.70
CA THR A 584 -91.32 16.73 -0.59
C THR A 584 -90.91 17.88 0.34
N PHE A 585 -91.86 18.63 0.89
CA PHE A 585 -91.57 19.76 1.76
C PHE A 585 -91.32 19.29 3.20
N ARG A 586 -90.07 19.42 3.66
CA ARG A 586 -89.66 19.25 5.07
C ARG A 586 -88.49 20.17 5.40
N PHE A 587 -88.48 20.74 6.60
CA PHE A 587 -87.29 21.40 7.14
C PHE A 587 -86.25 20.34 7.50
N ARG A 588 -84.98 20.59 7.17
CA ARG A 588 -83.89 19.61 7.36
C ARG A 588 -83.38 19.55 8.79
N ASN A 589 -83.46 20.66 9.52
CA ASN A 589 -83.01 20.78 10.89
C ASN A 589 -83.76 21.93 11.60
N GLU A 590 -83.57 22.01 12.92
CA GLU A 590 -84.14 23.07 13.75
C GLU A 590 -83.68 24.49 13.35
N ASP A 591 -82.49 24.62 12.74
CA ASP A 591 -82.00 25.92 12.26
C ASP A 591 -82.83 26.44 11.08
N GLU A 592 -83.16 25.60 10.08
CA GLU A 592 -84.05 25.98 8.98
C GLU A 592 -85.46 26.33 9.50
N TYR A 593 -85.95 25.57 10.50
CA TYR A 593 -87.23 25.86 11.16
C TYR A 593 -87.22 27.24 11.84
N ARG A 594 -86.11 27.57 12.50
CA ARG A 594 -85.87 28.85 13.16
C ARG A 594 -85.71 29.99 12.16
N GLU A 595 -84.99 29.79 11.06
CA GLU A 595 -84.84 30.78 9.99
C GLU A 595 -86.18 31.15 9.37
N PHE A 596 -87.03 30.14 9.08
CA PHE A 596 -88.38 30.37 8.57
C PHE A 596 -89.23 31.17 9.57
N ARG A 597 -89.17 30.82 10.86
CA ARG A 597 -89.85 31.57 11.94
C ARG A 597 -89.38 33.03 12.00
N ILE A 598 -88.07 33.27 11.95
CA ILE A 598 -87.50 34.62 11.95
C ILE A 598 -87.96 35.40 10.71
N GLY A 599 -87.95 34.76 9.53
CA GLY A 599 -88.45 35.34 8.29
C GLY A 599 -89.91 35.76 8.38
N ALA A 600 -90.76 34.94 9.02
CA ALA A 600 -92.17 35.29 9.25
C ALA A 600 -92.35 36.48 10.21
N TRP A 601 -91.53 36.57 11.27
CA TRP A 601 -91.53 37.73 12.18
C TRP A 601 -91.08 39.02 11.48
N LEU A 602 -90.15 38.92 10.53
CA LEU A 602 -89.59 40.07 9.81
C LEU A 602 -90.34 40.42 8.51
N HIS A 603 -91.42 39.72 8.16
CA HIS A 603 -92.09 39.87 6.86
C HIS A 603 -92.53 41.31 6.56
N ASP A 604 -92.84 42.09 7.60
CA ASP A 604 -93.30 43.47 7.50
C ASP A 604 -92.25 44.52 7.96
N CYS A 605 -91.01 44.08 8.23
CA CYS A 605 -89.97 44.96 8.78
C CYS A 605 -89.62 46.14 7.84
N GLY A 606 -89.79 45.95 6.52
CA GLY A 606 -89.55 46.98 5.51
C GLY A 606 -90.52 48.18 5.58
N LYS A 607 -91.62 48.07 6.33
CA LYS A 607 -92.57 49.18 6.52
C LYS A 607 -92.15 50.15 7.63
N ILE A 608 -91.05 49.89 8.34
CA ILE A 608 -90.59 50.74 9.44
C ILE A 608 -90.34 52.19 9.03
N THR A 609 -89.88 52.42 7.79
CA THR A 609 -89.60 53.74 7.20
C THR A 609 -90.80 54.36 6.49
N THR A 610 -91.90 53.62 6.34
CA THR A 610 -93.10 54.11 5.65
C THR A 610 -93.79 55.15 6.55
N PRO A 611 -94.13 56.35 6.02
CA PRO A 611 -94.86 57.37 6.79
C PRO A 611 -96.18 56.85 7.35
N GLU A 612 -96.54 57.25 8.57
CA GLU A 612 -97.75 56.76 9.28
C GLU A 612 -99.03 56.93 8.46
N HIS A 613 -99.20 58.05 7.77
CA HIS A 613 -100.37 58.31 6.93
C HIS A 613 -100.53 57.36 5.72
N ILE A 614 -99.48 56.62 5.33
CA ILE A 614 -99.53 55.61 4.27
C ILE A 614 -99.82 54.22 4.86
N VAL A 615 -99.38 53.98 6.09
CA VAL A 615 -99.62 52.72 6.82
C VAL A 615 -101.04 52.66 7.37
N ASP A 616 -101.61 53.81 7.75
CA ASP A 616 -102.95 53.91 8.32
C ASP A 616 -104.03 53.83 7.22
N LYS A 617 -104.59 52.63 7.01
CA LYS A 617 -105.54 52.30 5.92
C LYS A 617 -107.00 52.66 6.25
N GLY A 618 -107.23 53.76 6.98
CA GLY A 618 -108.57 54.19 7.39
C GLY A 618 -109.48 54.63 6.22
N THR A 619 -108.90 55.00 5.08
CA THR A 619 -109.64 55.35 3.85
C THR A 619 -108.95 54.75 2.62
N LYS A 620 -109.72 54.39 1.58
CA LYS A 620 -109.17 53.90 0.30
C LYS A 620 -108.20 54.96 -0.23
N LEU A 621 -106.98 54.53 -0.60
CA LEU A 621 -105.99 55.36 -1.27
C LEU A 621 -106.65 56.21 -2.37
N GLU A 622 -106.81 57.50 -2.10
CA GLU A 622 -107.26 58.46 -3.10
C GLU A 622 -106.18 58.60 -4.16
N THR A 623 -106.58 58.38 -5.40
CA THR A 623 -105.75 58.42 -6.60
C THR A 623 -105.06 59.78 -6.74
N ILE A 624 -103.74 59.84 -6.55
CA ILE A 624 -102.94 60.99 -7.00
C ILE A 624 -102.75 60.88 -8.51
N TYR A 625 -103.59 61.59 -9.25
CA TYR A 625 -103.36 61.95 -10.66
C TYR A 625 -102.17 62.92 -10.71
N ASN A 626 -101.13 62.62 -11.50
CA ASN A 626 -100.16 63.64 -11.88
C ASN A 626 -100.45 64.11 -13.31
N ARG A 627 -100.60 65.43 -13.47
CA ARG A 627 -100.61 66.12 -14.76
C ARG A 627 -99.16 66.36 -15.15
N ILE A 628 -98.58 65.43 -15.92
CA ILE A 628 -97.85 65.59 -17.20
C ILE A 628 -97.41 64.19 -17.63
#